data_AF-Q2TZE9-F1
#
_entry.id   AF-Q2TZE9-F1
#
_cell.length_a   1.000
_cell.length_b   1.000
_cell.length_c   1.000
_cell.angle_alpha   90.00
_cell.angle_beta   90.00
_cell.angle_gamma   90.00
#
_symmetry.space_group_name_H-M   'P 1'
#
loop_
_entity.id
_entity.type
_entity.pdbx_description
1 polymer ?
#
loop_
_entity_poly.entity_id
_entity_poly.type
_entity_poly.pdbx_seq_one_letter_code
_entity_poly.pdbx_strand_id
1 'polypeptide(L)'
;MTQADIENVTRKFVDTARLMADSGFSGVELHGAHGYLIDAYGGTLEKRAKFVLDIITEIRKAVPSKFCVGIKLNSADHSSSTFEETMAQIGLLVEAGIDFLEVSGGSYEDPSMMGGTQPQKSARTAAREAFFIEFATEARKRYPDLVFMLTGGFRSRTGAESAIKENACDLIGIGRPAAIDAKFPQLLLDESVPDEKAQLLLNKVPAPFITRFLPTKIIGAGLETTYYGGQIQRIAKGLRTMVPSV
;
A
#
# COMPACT_ATOMS: atom_id res chain seq x y z
N MET A 1 25.71 -1.90 6.34
CA MET A 1 25.55 -1.07 7.55
C MET A 1 26.30 -1.75 8.68
N THR A 2 27.01 -0.99 9.49
CA THR A 2 27.58 -1.46 10.75
C THR A 2 26.48 -1.62 11.80
N GLN A 3 26.76 -2.31 12.91
CA GLN A 3 25.83 -2.40 14.04
C GLN A 3 25.41 -1.02 14.56
N ALA A 4 26.36 -0.08 14.65
CA ALA A 4 26.09 1.30 15.05
C ALA A 4 25.16 2.03 14.06
N ASP A 5 25.29 1.77 12.77
CA ASP A 5 24.38 2.34 11.76
C ASP A 5 22.96 1.81 11.93
N ILE A 6 22.80 0.51 12.22
CA ILE A 6 21.48 -0.12 12.46
C ILE A 6 20.82 0.54 13.65
N GLU A 7 21.52 0.60 14.78
CA GLU A 7 21.00 1.21 16.01
C GLU A 7 20.64 2.68 15.79
N ASN A 8 21.44 3.40 15.03
CA ASN A 8 21.16 4.79 14.68
C ASN A 8 19.90 4.94 13.83
N VAL A 9 19.71 4.06 12.84
CA VAL A 9 18.49 4.06 12.02
C VAL A 9 17.27 3.66 12.86
N THR A 10 17.37 2.62 13.69
CA THR A 10 16.29 2.21 14.59
C THR A 10 15.88 3.37 15.49
N ARG A 11 16.83 4.06 16.12
CA ARG A 11 16.53 5.27 16.93
C ARG A 11 15.79 6.33 16.13
N LYS A 12 16.17 6.58 14.87
CA LYS A 12 15.47 7.56 14.03
C LYS A 12 14.03 7.19 13.73
N PHE A 13 13.71 5.90 13.53
CA PHE A 13 12.33 5.45 13.40
C PHE A 13 11.54 5.67 14.69
N VAL A 14 12.14 5.33 15.83
CA VAL A 14 11.52 5.49 17.16
C VAL A 14 11.27 6.96 17.49
N ASP A 15 12.28 7.82 17.31
CA ASP A 15 12.17 9.26 17.53
C ASP A 15 11.11 9.90 16.63
N THR A 16 11.00 9.42 15.39
CA THR A 16 9.95 9.87 14.46
C THR A 16 8.56 9.46 14.96
N ALA A 17 8.37 8.20 15.38
CA ALA A 17 7.09 7.74 15.89
C ALA A 17 6.67 8.49 17.16
N ARG A 18 7.62 8.74 18.09
CA ARG A 18 7.39 9.57 19.27
C ARG A 18 6.97 10.99 18.89
N LEU A 19 7.70 11.63 17.97
CA LEU A 19 7.38 12.96 17.49
C LEU A 19 5.97 13.03 16.86
N MET A 20 5.57 12.02 16.09
CA MET A 20 4.22 11.95 15.50
C MET A 20 3.14 11.82 16.60
N ALA A 21 3.37 10.97 17.60
CA ALA A 21 2.48 10.85 18.76
C ALA A 21 2.36 12.17 19.54
N ASP A 22 3.49 12.81 19.85
CA ASP A 22 3.54 14.11 20.54
C ASP A 22 2.86 15.23 19.74
N SER A 23 2.87 15.12 18.40
CA SER A 23 2.23 16.07 17.49
C SER A 23 0.72 15.81 17.29
N GLY A 24 0.17 14.77 17.92
CA GLY A 24 -1.27 14.45 17.85
C GLY A 24 -1.71 13.59 16.68
N PHE A 25 -0.77 12.95 15.94
CA PHE A 25 -1.15 11.93 14.97
C PHE A 25 -1.74 10.70 15.68
N SER A 26 -2.63 9.98 14.99
CA SER A 26 -3.23 8.76 15.54
C SER A 26 -2.33 7.53 15.43
N GLY A 27 -1.28 7.59 14.61
CA GLY A 27 -0.38 6.46 14.39
C GLY A 27 0.70 6.72 13.35
N VAL A 28 1.47 5.68 13.06
CA VAL A 28 2.46 5.59 11.97
C VAL A 28 2.30 4.29 11.20
N GLU A 29 2.77 4.29 9.96
CA GLU A 29 2.92 3.09 9.15
C GLU A 29 4.37 2.94 8.71
N LEU A 30 4.96 1.77 8.97
CA LEU A 30 6.30 1.43 8.53
C LEU A 30 6.29 0.98 7.07
N HIS A 31 7.15 1.58 6.25
CA HIS A 31 7.24 1.25 4.84
C HIS A 31 8.24 0.10 4.58
N GLY A 32 7.74 -1.14 4.61
CA GLY A 32 8.47 -2.38 4.30
C GLY A 32 8.27 -2.88 2.87
N ALA A 33 8.06 -1.97 1.91
CA ALA A 33 7.74 -2.30 0.53
C ALA A 33 8.70 -1.62 -0.47
N HIS A 34 8.57 -1.96 -1.75
CA HIS A 34 9.22 -1.34 -2.91
C HIS A 34 10.76 -1.21 -2.88
N GLY A 35 11.47 -2.08 -2.17
CA GLY A 35 12.93 -2.08 -2.08
C GLY A 35 13.50 -0.94 -1.24
N TYR A 36 12.69 -0.27 -0.42
CA TYR A 36 13.18 0.71 0.54
C TYR A 36 13.93 0.03 1.70
N LEU A 37 14.47 0.84 2.61
CA LEU A 37 15.40 0.39 3.64
C LEU A 37 14.94 -0.86 4.40
N ILE A 38 13.69 -0.90 4.88
CA ILE A 38 13.16 -2.04 5.65
C ILE A 38 13.08 -3.32 4.77
N ASP A 39 12.68 -3.18 3.51
CA ASP A 39 12.55 -4.28 2.54
C ASP A 39 13.93 -4.79 2.07
N ALA A 40 14.88 -3.87 1.90
CA ALA A 40 16.22 -4.17 1.40
C ALA A 40 17.19 -4.66 2.50
N TYR A 41 16.83 -4.53 3.77
CA TYR A 41 17.75 -4.79 4.88
C TYR A 41 17.82 -6.28 5.24
N GLY A 42 18.77 -7.03 4.68
CA GLY A 42 19.21 -8.30 5.25
C GLY A 42 19.24 -9.49 4.28
N GLY A 43 20.33 -10.27 4.34
CA GLY A 43 20.54 -11.45 3.51
C GLY A 43 19.52 -12.57 3.77
N THR A 44 19.55 -13.16 4.97
CA THR A 44 18.58 -14.21 5.35
C THR A 44 17.28 -13.61 5.86
N LEU A 45 16.19 -14.38 5.81
CA LEU A 45 14.85 -13.96 6.25
C LEU A 45 14.86 -13.49 7.71
N GLU A 46 15.58 -14.19 8.58
CA GLU A 46 15.65 -13.90 10.01
C GLU A 46 16.32 -12.55 10.29
N LYS A 47 17.33 -12.17 9.48
CA LYS A 47 18.00 -10.87 9.60
C LYS A 47 17.11 -9.74 9.09
N ARG A 48 16.32 -9.98 8.03
CA ARG A 48 15.31 -9.03 7.55
C ARG A 48 14.22 -8.80 8.60
N ALA A 49 13.66 -9.90 9.10
CA ALA A 49 12.66 -9.88 10.16
C ALA A 49 13.20 -9.16 11.41
N LYS A 50 14.41 -9.51 11.87
CA LYS A 50 14.97 -8.90 13.09
C LYS A 50 15.00 -7.37 13.05
N PHE A 51 15.46 -6.77 11.95
CA PHE A 51 15.57 -5.31 11.88
C PHE A 51 14.21 -4.61 12.00
N VAL A 52 13.18 -5.11 11.30
CA VAL A 52 11.84 -4.54 11.37
C VAL A 52 11.17 -4.80 12.71
N LEU A 53 11.38 -5.98 13.30
CA LEU A 53 10.85 -6.35 14.61
C LEU A 53 11.46 -5.49 15.73
N ASP A 54 12.77 -5.22 15.67
CA ASP A 54 13.44 -4.33 16.62
C ASP A 54 12.85 -2.91 16.52
N ILE A 55 12.59 -2.41 15.31
CA ILE A 55 11.95 -1.10 15.11
C ILE A 55 10.54 -1.07 15.71
N ILE A 56 9.69 -2.06 15.40
CA ILE A 56 8.32 -2.12 15.91
C ILE A 56 8.32 -2.18 17.44
N THR A 57 9.16 -3.05 18.01
CA THR A 57 9.28 -3.24 19.46
C THR A 57 9.69 -1.96 20.16
N GLU A 58 10.69 -1.25 19.63
CA GLU A 58 11.14 0.01 20.24
C GLU A 58 10.14 1.14 20.05
N ILE A 59 9.43 1.20 18.91
CA ILE A 59 8.31 2.14 18.73
C ILE A 59 7.24 1.89 19.78
N ARG A 60 6.84 0.64 19.98
CA ARG A 60 5.79 0.27 20.97
C ARG A 60 6.15 0.66 22.40
N LYS A 61 7.43 0.69 22.75
CA LYS A 61 7.91 1.20 24.05
C LYS A 61 7.85 2.72 24.16
N ALA A 62 7.96 3.43 23.04
CA ALA A 62 8.12 4.88 23.00
C ALA A 62 6.81 5.66 22.78
N VAL A 63 5.75 5.01 22.31
CA VAL A 63 4.46 5.65 21.97
C VAL A 63 3.33 5.18 22.91
N PRO A 64 2.24 5.94 23.06
CA PRO A 64 1.08 5.52 23.84
C PRO A 64 0.48 4.20 23.31
N SER A 65 -0.12 3.39 24.19
CA SER A 65 -0.69 2.09 23.81
C SER A 65 -1.83 2.17 22.78
N LYS A 66 -2.51 3.32 22.67
CA LYS A 66 -3.56 3.57 21.67
C LYS A 66 -3.03 4.16 20.35
N PHE A 67 -1.72 4.40 20.24
CA PHE A 67 -1.12 4.94 19.04
C PHE A 67 -0.96 3.82 18.01
N CYS A 68 -1.55 3.99 16.83
CA CYS A 68 -1.59 2.95 15.81
C CYS A 68 -0.19 2.73 15.18
N VAL A 69 0.22 1.48 15.00
CA VAL A 69 1.46 1.09 14.31
C VAL A 69 1.12 0.04 13.25
N GLY A 70 1.09 0.48 12.00
CA GLY A 70 0.95 -0.39 10.84
C GLY A 70 2.27 -0.71 10.16
N ILE A 71 2.25 -1.68 9.26
CA ILE A 71 3.36 -1.95 8.34
C ILE A 71 2.82 -2.26 6.95
N LYS A 72 3.49 -1.75 5.92
CA LYS A 72 3.23 -2.05 4.52
C LYS A 72 4.24 -3.05 3.97
N LEU A 73 3.77 -4.12 3.31
CA LEU A 73 4.57 -5.10 2.60
C LEU A 73 4.16 -5.23 1.11
N ASN A 74 5.07 -5.73 0.28
CA ASN A 74 4.79 -6.02 -1.13
C ASN A 74 3.96 -7.30 -1.27
N SER A 75 2.99 -7.35 -2.20
CA SER A 75 2.25 -8.59 -2.46
C SER A 75 3.03 -9.63 -3.26
N ALA A 76 4.09 -9.27 -3.99
CA ALA A 76 4.62 -10.17 -5.04
C ALA A 76 6.09 -9.99 -5.44
N ASP A 77 6.91 -9.29 -4.63
CA ASP A 77 8.34 -9.17 -4.93
C ASP A 77 9.20 -10.13 -4.07
N HIS A 78 8.59 -11.19 -3.55
CA HIS A 78 9.24 -12.28 -2.83
C HIS A 78 9.66 -13.42 -3.76
N SER A 79 10.40 -13.13 -4.83
CA SER A 79 10.96 -14.16 -5.72
C SER A 79 11.97 -15.10 -5.04
N SER A 80 12.22 -14.92 -3.73
CA SER A 80 13.18 -15.68 -2.93
C SER A 80 12.63 -16.25 -1.63
N SER A 81 11.36 -16.02 -1.27
CA SER A 81 10.75 -16.63 -0.09
C SER A 81 9.51 -17.45 -0.43
N THR A 82 9.37 -18.57 0.25
CA THR A 82 8.22 -19.46 0.17
C THR A 82 6.99 -18.83 0.84
N PHE A 83 5.82 -19.39 0.53
CA PHE A 83 4.57 -18.98 1.15
C PHE A 83 4.60 -19.12 2.68
N GLU A 84 5.14 -20.23 3.20
CA GLU A 84 5.26 -20.47 4.64
C GLU A 84 6.20 -19.49 5.34
N GLU A 85 7.32 -19.14 4.72
CA GLU A 85 8.21 -18.10 5.22
C GLU A 85 7.51 -16.74 5.32
N THR A 86 6.63 -16.44 4.36
CA THR A 86 5.83 -15.20 4.37
C THR A 86 4.84 -15.23 5.53
N MET A 87 4.13 -16.34 5.75
CA MET A 87 3.20 -16.48 6.88
C MET A 87 3.95 -16.43 8.23
N ALA A 88 5.10 -17.06 8.35
CA ALA A 88 5.93 -16.99 9.55
C ALA A 88 6.38 -15.55 9.85
N GLN A 89 6.76 -14.79 8.82
CA GLN A 89 7.11 -13.38 8.96
C GLN A 89 5.91 -12.55 9.46
N ILE A 90 4.70 -12.78 8.94
CA ILE A 90 3.49 -12.10 9.43
C ILE A 90 3.26 -12.42 10.90
N GLY A 91 3.41 -13.69 11.31
CA GLY A 91 3.29 -14.10 12.71
C GLY A 91 4.21 -13.32 13.62
N LEU A 92 5.49 -13.17 13.25
CA LEU A 92 6.44 -12.37 14.02
C LEU A 92 6.04 -10.88 14.10
N LEU A 93 5.48 -10.32 13.02
CA LEU A 93 5.02 -8.93 13.03
C LEU A 93 3.79 -8.74 13.93
N VAL A 94 2.86 -9.70 13.92
CA VAL A 94 1.70 -9.74 14.82
C VAL A 94 2.17 -9.84 16.28
N GLU A 95 3.13 -10.72 16.58
CA GLU A 95 3.72 -10.85 17.93
C GLU A 95 4.45 -9.58 18.39
N ALA A 96 5.14 -8.89 17.47
CA ALA A 96 5.73 -7.57 17.74
C ALA A 96 4.67 -6.48 17.97
N GLY A 97 3.40 -6.77 17.66
CA GLY A 97 2.26 -5.95 17.96
C GLY A 97 2.00 -4.90 16.91
N ILE A 98 1.96 -5.22 15.62
CA ILE A 98 1.35 -4.33 14.62
C ILE A 98 -0.18 -4.28 14.78
N ASP A 99 -0.81 -3.15 14.47
CA ASP A 99 -2.28 -3.02 14.50
C ASP A 99 -2.93 -3.40 13.17
N PHE A 100 -2.23 -3.18 12.06
CA PHE A 100 -2.70 -3.58 10.74
C PHE A 100 -1.53 -3.89 9.80
N LEU A 101 -1.80 -4.76 8.82
CA LEU A 101 -0.89 -5.06 7.73
C LEU A 101 -1.46 -4.51 6.43
N GLU A 102 -0.75 -3.58 5.81
CA GLU A 102 -1.04 -3.14 4.45
C GLU A 102 -0.28 -4.00 3.44
N VAL A 103 -0.99 -4.50 2.44
CA VAL A 103 -0.39 -5.22 1.32
C VAL A 103 -0.61 -4.43 0.03
N SER A 104 0.48 -4.13 -0.68
CA SER A 104 0.37 -3.55 -2.02
C SER A 104 0.25 -4.65 -3.08
N GLY A 105 -0.99 -4.92 -3.49
CA GLY A 105 -1.33 -5.78 -4.62
C GLY A 105 -1.55 -5.00 -5.91
N GLY A 106 -1.53 -5.65 -7.06
CA GLY A 106 -2.09 -5.06 -8.28
C GLY A 106 -3.58 -4.73 -8.13
N SER A 107 -4.20 -4.15 -9.17
CA SER A 107 -5.60 -3.71 -9.14
C SER A 107 -6.59 -4.84 -8.79
N TYR A 108 -7.15 -4.89 -7.57
CA TYR A 108 -8.18 -5.88 -7.20
C TYR A 108 -9.53 -5.62 -7.90
N GLU A 109 -9.68 -4.48 -8.56
CA GLU A 109 -10.86 -4.18 -9.37
C GLU A 109 -10.94 -5.10 -10.58
N ASP A 110 -11.53 -6.28 -10.39
CA ASP A 110 -11.98 -7.12 -11.48
C ASP A 110 -13.51 -7.17 -11.55
N PRO A 111 -14.12 -6.53 -12.57
CA PRO A 111 -15.51 -6.76 -12.94
C PRO A 111 -15.75 -8.12 -13.62
N SER A 112 -14.85 -9.11 -13.55
CA SER A 112 -15.07 -10.46 -14.13
C SER A 112 -16.28 -11.18 -13.54
N MET A 113 -16.82 -10.72 -12.41
CA MET A 113 -18.12 -11.13 -11.87
C MET A 113 -19.34 -10.48 -12.57
N MET A 114 -19.14 -9.56 -13.52
CA MET A 114 -20.17 -8.79 -14.24
C MET A 114 -19.96 -8.71 -15.77
N GLY A 115 -19.48 -9.78 -16.41
CA GLY A 115 -19.79 -10.08 -17.83
C GLY A 115 -19.43 -9.07 -18.93
N GLY A 116 -18.48 -8.14 -18.70
CA GLY A 116 -18.06 -7.13 -19.68
C GLY A 116 -16.77 -7.47 -20.44
N THR A 117 -16.68 -7.09 -21.72
CA THR A 117 -15.47 -7.20 -22.55
C THR A 117 -14.38 -6.24 -22.08
N GLN A 118 -13.33 -6.77 -21.46
CA GLN A 118 -12.19 -6.00 -20.92
C GLN A 118 -10.99 -5.91 -21.88
N PRO A 119 -10.13 -4.88 -21.75
CA PRO A 119 -8.76 -4.94 -22.25
C PRO A 119 -7.96 -6.02 -21.51
N GLN A 120 -7.12 -6.78 -22.23
CA GLN A 120 -6.33 -7.87 -21.66
C GLN A 120 -5.49 -7.41 -20.45
N LYS A 121 -5.80 -7.95 -19.25
CA LYS A 121 -4.93 -7.83 -18.07
C LYS A 121 -3.56 -8.42 -18.40
N SER A 122 -2.49 -7.78 -17.94
CA SER A 122 -1.16 -8.39 -18.04
C SER A 122 -1.09 -9.63 -17.16
N ALA A 123 -0.39 -10.68 -17.61
CA ALA A 123 -0.20 -11.91 -16.84
C ALA A 123 0.37 -11.64 -15.43
N ARG A 124 1.20 -10.60 -15.29
CA ARG A 124 1.75 -10.14 -14.00
C ARG A 124 0.67 -9.64 -13.03
N THR A 125 -0.38 -8.98 -13.53
CA THR A 125 -1.45 -8.45 -12.68
C THR A 125 -2.34 -9.58 -12.19
N ALA A 126 -2.72 -10.50 -13.08
CA ALA A 126 -3.51 -11.68 -12.71
C ALA A 126 -2.80 -12.58 -11.69
N ALA A 127 -1.50 -12.83 -11.86
CA ALA A 127 -0.72 -13.61 -10.90
C ALA A 127 -0.65 -12.95 -9.51
N ARG A 128 -0.61 -11.60 -9.45
CA ARG A 128 -0.59 -10.84 -8.19
C ARG A 128 -1.92 -10.90 -7.47
N GLU A 129 -3.03 -10.80 -8.20
CA GLU A 129 -4.38 -10.93 -7.64
C GLU A 129 -4.59 -12.33 -7.05
N ALA A 130 -4.24 -13.38 -7.81
CA ALA A 130 -4.37 -14.76 -7.34
C ALA A 130 -3.54 -15.04 -6.08
N PHE A 131 -2.27 -14.60 -6.06
CA PHE A 131 -1.43 -14.71 -4.87
C PHE A 131 -2.02 -13.97 -3.67
N PHE A 132 -2.55 -12.76 -3.88
CA PHE A 132 -3.14 -11.97 -2.80
C PHE A 132 -4.35 -12.67 -2.18
N ILE A 133 -5.22 -13.28 -3.00
CA ILE A 133 -6.39 -14.02 -2.51
C ILE A 133 -5.95 -15.20 -1.63
N GLU A 134 -4.96 -15.98 -2.08
CA GLU A 134 -4.41 -17.10 -1.31
C GLU A 134 -3.74 -16.60 -0.01
N PHE A 135 -2.94 -15.55 -0.11
CA PHE A 135 -2.30 -14.87 1.02
C PHE A 135 -3.33 -14.41 2.07
N ALA A 136 -4.35 -13.67 1.66
CA ALA A 136 -5.35 -13.11 2.57
C ALA A 136 -6.16 -14.23 3.23
N THR A 137 -6.52 -15.26 2.46
CA THR A 137 -7.24 -16.43 2.96
C THR A 137 -6.46 -17.14 4.06
N GLU A 138 -5.18 -17.44 3.84
CA GLU A 138 -4.36 -18.15 4.82
C GLU A 138 -3.95 -17.28 6.00
N ALA A 139 -3.61 -16.00 5.76
CA ALA A 139 -3.23 -15.08 6.82
C ALA A 139 -4.40 -14.86 7.78
N ARG A 140 -5.64 -14.75 7.28
CA ARG A 140 -6.83 -14.67 8.15
C ARG A 140 -7.11 -15.96 8.93
N LYS A 141 -6.84 -17.14 8.36
CA LYS A 141 -6.97 -18.41 9.10
C LYS A 141 -5.99 -18.48 10.28
N ARG A 142 -4.77 -17.97 10.10
CA ARG A 142 -3.70 -18.03 11.11
C ARG A 142 -3.77 -16.87 12.11
N TYR A 143 -4.20 -15.69 11.65
CA TYR A 143 -4.20 -14.43 12.39
C TYR A 143 -5.56 -13.73 12.23
N PRO A 144 -6.65 -14.27 12.84
CA PRO A 144 -8.01 -13.79 12.61
C PRO A 144 -8.26 -12.35 13.09
N ASP A 145 -7.47 -11.88 14.05
CA ASP A 145 -7.58 -10.53 14.62
C ASP A 145 -6.74 -9.49 13.86
N LEU A 146 -5.90 -9.90 12.90
CA LEU A 146 -5.08 -8.98 12.13
C LEU A 146 -5.95 -8.23 11.10
N VAL A 147 -5.95 -6.90 11.20
CA VAL A 147 -6.61 -6.01 10.23
C VAL A 147 -5.77 -5.93 8.97
N PHE A 148 -6.36 -6.27 7.82
CA PHE A 148 -5.71 -6.18 6.52
C PHE A 148 -6.16 -4.93 5.76
N MET A 149 -5.19 -4.17 5.26
CA MET A 149 -5.42 -3.09 4.32
C MET A 149 -4.91 -3.49 2.94
N LEU A 150 -5.75 -3.34 1.92
CA LEU A 150 -5.34 -3.57 0.53
C LEU A 150 -5.25 -2.24 -0.22
N THR A 151 -4.08 -2.01 -0.80
CA THR A 151 -3.84 -0.84 -1.64
C THR A 151 -3.38 -1.26 -3.02
N GLY A 152 -4.17 -0.88 -4.02
CA GLY A 152 -3.82 -1.17 -5.40
C GLY A 152 -5.02 -1.06 -6.30
N GLY A 153 -5.09 0.02 -7.07
CA GLY A 153 -5.98 0.11 -8.23
C GLY A 153 -7.46 0.38 -7.95
N PHE A 154 -7.92 0.42 -6.70
CA PHE A 154 -9.29 0.84 -6.36
C PHE A 154 -9.65 2.24 -6.87
N ARG A 155 -10.69 2.30 -7.70
CA ARG A 155 -11.26 3.44 -8.43
C ARG A 155 -12.80 3.37 -8.52
N SER A 156 -13.46 2.41 -7.90
CA SER A 156 -14.91 2.23 -7.93
C SER A 156 -15.46 1.71 -6.60
N ARG A 157 -16.73 2.03 -6.31
CA ARG A 157 -17.42 1.47 -5.13
C ARG A 157 -17.53 -0.04 -5.22
N THR A 158 -17.98 -0.54 -6.37
CA THR A 158 -18.20 -1.97 -6.58
C THR A 158 -16.92 -2.77 -6.38
N GLY A 159 -15.78 -2.30 -6.91
CA GLY A 159 -14.48 -2.94 -6.68
C GLY A 159 -14.06 -2.95 -5.21
N ALA A 160 -14.20 -1.82 -4.51
CA ALA A 160 -13.89 -1.71 -3.09
C ALA A 160 -14.81 -2.58 -2.21
N GLU A 161 -16.11 -2.59 -2.48
CA GLU A 161 -17.08 -3.41 -1.77
C GLU A 161 -16.87 -4.91 -2.01
N SER A 162 -16.55 -5.33 -3.23
CA SER A 162 -16.27 -6.74 -3.53
C SER A 162 -15.11 -7.24 -2.68
N ALA A 163 -14.02 -6.48 -2.61
CA ALA A 163 -12.85 -6.83 -1.82
C ALA A 163 -13.16 -7.00 -0.32
N ILE A 164 -14.05 -6.18 0.22
CA ILE A 164 -14.49 -6.30 1.62
C ILE A 164 -15.44 -7.50 1.79
N LYS A 165 -16.45 -7.64 0.93
CA LYS A 165 -17.47 -8.71 1.00
C LYS A 165 -16.88 -10.10 0.81
N GLU A 166 -15.86 -10.22 -0.04
CA GLU A 166 -15.11 -11.46 -0.27
C GLU A 166 -14.06 -11.73 0.80
N ASN A 167 -14.02 -10.91 1.86
CA ASN A 167 -13.07 -11.01 2.96
C ASN A 167 -11.60 -10.90 2.51
N ALA A 168 -11.34 -10.23 1.40
CA ALA A 168 -9.98 -10.02 0.88
C ALA A 168 -9.20 -8.98 1.70
N CYS A 169 -9.90 -7.99 2.28
CA CYS A 169 -9.32 -6.99 3.19
C CYS A 169 -10.40 -6.38 4.11
N ASP A 170 -9.97 -5.67 5.14
CA ASP A 170 -10.82 -4.92 6.08
C ASP A 170 -10.81 -3.42 5.75
N LEU A 171 -9.72 -2.94 5.17
CA LEU A 171 -9.50 -1.54 4.81
C LEU A 171 -9.08 -1.40 3.35
N ILE A 172 -9.60 -0.36 2.69
CA ILE A 172 -9.28 -0.02 1.30
C ILE A 172 -8.34 1.18 1.29
N GLY A 173 -7.16 1.01 0.71
CA GLY A 173 -6.22 2.10 0.52
C GLY A 173 -6.28 2.74 -0.86
N ILE A 174 -6.34 4.07 -0.86
CA ILE A 174 -6.54 4.90 -2.04
C ILE A 174 -5.36 5.86 -2.18
N GLY A 175 -4.51 5.61 -3.17
CA GLY A 175 -3.38 6.48 -3.51
C GLY A 175 -3.73 7.47 -4.63
N ARG A 176 -3.48 7.08 -5.88
CA ARG A 176 -3.63 7.95 -7.08
C ARG A 176 -4.99 8.66 -7.18
N PRO A 177 -6.15 8.02 -6.91
CA PRO A 177 -7.43 8.73 -6.91
C PRO A 177 -7.50 9.87 -5.90
N ALA A 178 -6.94 9.70 -4.70
CA ALA A 178 -6.93 10.75 -3.67
C ALA A 178 -6.05 11.95 -4.06
N ALA A 179 -5.00 11.72 -4.87
CA ALA A 179 -4.20 12.81 -5.44
C ALA A 179 -4.94 13.63 -6.50
N ILE A 180 -6.05 13.11 -7.05
CA ILE A 180 -6.88 13.76 -8.05
C ILE A 180 -8.13 14.35 -7.41
N ASP A 181 -8.84 13.57 -6.61
CA ASP A 181 -10.02 14.02 -5.88
C ASP A 181 -9.94 13.55 -4.43
N ALA A 182 -9.64 14.49 -3.53
CA ALA A 182 -9.57 14.22 -2.10
C ALA A 182 -10.93 13.79 -1.50
N LYS A 183 -12.04 14.07 -2.19
CA LYS A 183 -13.40 13.64 -1.80
C LYS A 183 -13.79 12.31 -2.42
N PHE A 184 -12.91 11.67 -3.19
CA PHE A 184 -13.21 10.38 -3.82
C PHE A 184 -13.72 9.31 -2.82
N PRO A 185 -13.16 9.17 -1.59
CA PRO A 185 -13.74 8.25 -0.62
C PRO A 185 -15.21 8.57 -0.24
N GLN A 186 -15.58 9.85 -0.21
CA GLN A 186 -16.96 10.26 0.06
C GLN A 186 -17.90 9.84 -1.07
N LEU A 187 -17.45 9.96 -2.33
CA LEU A 187 -18.19 9.45 -3.49
C LEU A 187 -18.43 7.93 -3.37
N LEU A 188 -17.41 7.18 -2.94
CA LEU A 188 -17.54 5.73 -2.75
C LEU A 188 -18.56 5.38 -1.66
N LEU A 189 -18.73 6.21 -0.64
CA LEU A 189 -19.65 5.95 0.47
C LEU A 189 -21.06 6.54 0.28
N ASP A 190 -21.27 7.38 -0.74
CA ASP A 190 -22.54 8.07 -0.97
C ASP A 190 -23.58 7.18 -1.69
N GLU A 191 -24.39 6.45 -0.92
CA GLU A 191 -25.44 5.56 -1.43
C GLU A 191 -26.48 6.24 -2.35
N SER A 192 -26.57 7.59 -2.35
CA SER A 192 -27.45 8.31 -3.28
C SER A 192 -26.93 8.33 -4.72
N VAL A 193 -25.62 8.08 -4.91
CA VAL A 193 -24.98 8.00 -6.22
C VAL A 193 -25.03 6.56 -6.72
N PRO A 194 -25.58 6.29 -7.92
CA PRO A 194 -25.54 4.95 -8.53
C PRO A 194 -24.12 4.45 -8.70
N ASP A 195 -23.93 3.13 -8.56
CA ASP A 195 -22.61 2.48 -8.60
C ASP A 195 -21.81 2.79 -9.87
N GLU A 196 -22.48 2.91 -11.02
CA GLU A 196 -21.84 3.23 -12.30
C GLU A 196 -21.26 4.65 -12.33
N LYS A 197 -21.67 5.52 -11.40
CA LYS A 197 -21.15 6.88 -11.25
C LYS A 197 -20.20 7.02 -10.07
N ALA A 198 -20.18 6.05 -9.15
CA ALA A 198 -19.29 6.03 -8.00
C ALA A 198 -17.89 5.50 -8.36
N GLN A 199 -17.25 6.13 -9.36
CA GLN A 199 -15.94 5.72 -9.87
C GLN A 199 -15.10 6.88 -10.41
N LEU A 200 -13.77 6.70 -10.43
CA LEU A 200 -12.81 7.64 -11.00
C LEU A 200 -11.88 6.95 -12.00
N LEU A 201 -12.15 7.18 -13.29
CA LEU A 201 -11.31 6.67 -14.36
C LEU A 201 -10.00 7.46 -14.46
N LEU A 202 -8.88 6.77 -14.30
CA LEU A 202 -7.54 7.35 -14.43
C LEU A 202 -6.83 6.73 -15.63
N ASN A 203 -6.56 7.54 -16.64
CA ASN A 203 -5.73 7.15 -17.78
C ASN A 203 -4.24 7.15 -17.42
N LYS A 204 -3.41 6.67 -18.34
CA LYS A 204 -1.95 6.79 -18.20
C LYS A 204 -1.55 8.26 -18.25
N VAL A 205 -0.58 8.63 -17.41
CA VAL A 205 -0.02 9.99 -17.45
C VAL A 205 0.61 10.22 -18.82
N PRO A 206 0.21 11.28 -19.57
CA PRO A 206 0.77 11.55 -20.88
C PRO A 206 2.26 11.86 -20.76
N ALA A 207 3.06 11.18 -21.57
CA ALA A 207 4.51 11.38 -21.60
C ALA A 207 4.84 12.50 -22.61
N PRO A 208 5.57 13.56 -22.21
CA PRO A 208 5.99 14.61 -23.15
C PRO A 208 6.77 13.99 -24.32
N PHE A 209 6.59 14.51 -25.54
CA PHE A 209 7.19 13.94 -26.76
C PHE A 209 8.71 13.72 -26.63
N ILE A 210 9.40 14.62 -25.91
CA ILE A 210 10.85 14.54 -25.68
C ILE A 210 11.28 13.32 -24.85
N THR A 211 10.40 12.76 -24.01
CA THR A 211 10.70 11.58 -23.20
C THR A 211 10.81 10.30 -24.02
N ARG A 212 10.32 10.28 -25.27
CA ARG A 212 10.42 9.12 -26.18
C ARG A 212 11.87 8.79 -26.57
N PHE A 213 12.79 9.73 -26.35
CA PHE A 213 14.23 9.58 -26.61
C PHE A 213 15.05 9.22 -25.36
N LEU A 214 14.41 9.12 -24.19
CA LEU A 214 15.05 8.77 -22.92
C LEU A 214 14.85 7.27 -22.59
N PRO A 215 15.74 6.65 -21.80
CA PRO A 215 15.58 5.25 -21.39
C PRO A 215 14.29 5.03 -20.59
N THR A 216 13.46 4.07 -21.01
CA THR A 216 12.10 3.78 -20.49
C THR A 216 12.02 3.56 -18.97
N LYS A 217 13.07 2.99 -18.35
CA LYS A 217 13.11 2.74 -16.90
C LYS A 217 13.22 4.01 -16.05
N ILE A 218 13.74 5.11 -16.58
CA ILE A 218 13.88 6.39 -15.86
C ILE A 218 12.56 7.18 -15.87
N ILE A 219 11.72 6.92 -16.86
CA ILE A 219 10.57 7.75 -17.21
C ILE A 219 9.31 7.36 -16.41
N GLY A 220 9.03 6.07 -16.27
CA GLY A 220 7.73 5.59 -15.74
C GLY A 220 7.45 6.01 -14.30
N ALA A 221 8.37 5.73 -13.37
CA ALA A 221 8.18 6.07 -11.96
C ALA A 221 8.33 7.58 -11.68
N GLY A 222 9.25 8.25 -12.37
CA GLY A 222 9.48 9.68 -12.20
C GLY A 222 8.34 10.55 -12.73
N LEU A 223 7.79 10.23 -13.92
CA LEU A 223 6.70 11.01 -14.52
C LEU A 223 5.39 10.89 -13.73
N GLU A 224 4.97 9.67 -13.36
CA GLU A 224 3.74 9.52 -12.56
C GLU A 224 3.89 10.20 -11.21
N THR A 225 5.02 10.01 -10.52
CA THR A 225 5.27 10.67 -9.22
C THR A 225 5.23 12.18 -9.35
N THR A 226 5.88 12.75 -10.38
CA THR A 226 5.88 14.20 -10.62
C THR A 226 4.48 14.71 -10.92
N TYR A 227 3.72 13.99 -11.75
CA TYR A 227 2.37 14.37 -12.13
C TYR A 227 1.44 14.40 -10.92
N TYR A 228 1.32 13.29 -10.19
CA TYR A 228 0.43 13.19 -9.03
C TYR A 228 0.90 14.10 -7.88
N GLY A 229 2.22 14.25 -7.68
CA GLY A 229 2.76 15.27 -6.77
C GLY A 229 2.33 16.69 -7.14
N GLY A 230 2.33 17.02 -8.44
CA GLY A 230 1.79 18.27 -8.95
C GLY A 230 0.29 18.45 -8.69
N GLN A 231 -0.51 17.39 -8.76
CA GLN A 231 -1.95 17.45 -8.43
C GLN A 231 -2.17 17.71 -6.94
N ILE A 232 -1.40 17.06 -6.05
CA ILE A 232 -1.43 17.33 -4.61
C ILE A 232 -1.09 18.80 -4.33
N GLN A 233 -0.09 19.36 -4.99
CA GLN A 233 0.24 20.79 -4.86
C GLN A 233 -0.89 21.72 -5.34
N ARG A 234 -1.66 21.31 -6.35
CA ARG A 234 -2.84 22.06 -6.80
C ARG A 234 -3.94 22.05 -5.75
N ILE A 235 -4.22 20.89 -5.16
CA ILE A 235 -5.19 20.76 -4.04
C ILE A 235 -4.78 21.68 -2.90
N ALA A 236 -3.51 21.67 -2.48
CA ALA A 236 -2.99 22.51 -1.41
C ALA A 236 -3.14 24.03 -1.68
N LYS A 237 -3.19 24.42 -2.96
CA LYS A 237 -3.41 25.81 -3.40
C LYS A 237 -4.88 26.16 -3.68
N GLY A 238 -5.82 25.24 -3.42
CA GLY A 238 -7.24 25.42 -3.76
C GLY A 238 -7.53 25.41 -5.27
N LEU A 239 -6.62 24.89 -6.09
CA LEU A 239 -6.78 24.81 -7.54
C LEU A 239 -7.41 23.47 -7.93
N ARG A 240 -8.22 23.47 -8.99
CA ARG A 240 -8.77 22.23 -9.57
C ARG A 240 -7.65 21.31 -10.04
N THR A 241 -7.71 20.03 -9.72
CA THR A 241 -6.82 19.00 -10.27
C THR A 241 -7.17 18.71 -11.73
N MET A 242 -6.29 17.96 -12.38
CA MET A 242 -6.47 17.50 -13.75
C MET A 242 -6.38 15.98 -13.74
N VAL A 243 -7.37 15.32 -14.33
CA VAL A 243 -7.32 13.88 -14.61
C VAL A 243 -6.34 13.68 -15.77
N PRO A 244 -5.51 12.62 -15.78
CA PRO A 244 -4.68 12.30 -16.93
C PRO A 244 -5.53 12.23 -18.21
N SER A 245 -5.24 13.11 -19.18
CA SER A 245 -5.91 13.12 -20.48
C SER A 245 -5.43 11.97 -21.36
N VAL A 246 -6.28 11.56 -22.29
CA VAL A 246 -5.99 10.56 -23.33
C VAL A 246 -4.95 11.09 -24.31
#